data_AF-A0A936UK62-F1
#
_entry.id   AF-A0A936UK62-F1
#
_cell.length_a   1.000
_cell.length_b   1.000
_cell.length_c   1.000
_cell.angle_alpha   90.00
_cell.angle_beta   90.00
_cell.angle_gamma   90.00
#
_symmetry.space_group_name_H-M   'P 1'
#
loop_
_entity.id
_entity.type
_entity.pdbx_description
1 polymer ?
#
loop_
_entity_poly.entity_id
_entity_poly.type
_entity_poly.pdbx_seq_one_letter_code
_entity_poly.pdbx_strand_id
1 'polypeptide(L)'
;MKFIKILLLSTSVLFFSCSEDSVNPENIPQDNFTYPFSINSFWYYGTKNFVTNLRPDSLSSVFSTDTISGYGGATFLKDTIINNDTLRLFRNSHSDEVHAHTSLEFYKQTDSGLIRHAFYSNGTNFGPFRHEKKYTFSINGKEFHSARDLINFYNNDFNINYDNPAEDSVLFFDNPPVTMVKYPVVIGTEWNFYSVLSIILTKKYLGYETIVSNDKSYYCVKIQKQWYNNNSLVPDPHLIFYDYFSKDGMVKRDFTIKDVAVSNSSGQLIGYIDVKEEAFLNIFSQP
;
A
#
# COMPACT_ATOMS: atom_id res chain seq x y z
N MET A 1 -37.63 39.71 -60.37
CA MET A 1 -38.50 39.79 -59.18
C MET A 1 -37.70 39.39 -57.96
N LYS A 2 -37.69 40.25 -56.94
CA LYS A 2 -37.04 40.04 -55.64
C LYS A 2 -37.62 38.83 -54.93
N PHE A 3 -36.79 38.03 -54.26
CA PHE A 3 -36.97 37.66 -52.86
C PHE A 3 -35.62 37.33 -52.22
N ILE A 4 -35.19 38.23 -51.35
CA ILE A 4 -34.19 38.01 -50.30
C ILE A 4 -34.92 37.29 -49.15
N LYS A 5 -34.28 36.31 -48.50
CA LYS A 5 -34.17 36.20 -47.03
C LYS A 5 -33.33 34.99 -46.57
N ILE A 6 -32.26 35.32 -45.83
CA ILE A 6 -31.82 34.75 -44.54
C ILE A 6 -31.22 33.33 -44.62
N LEU A 7 -29.89 33.17 -44.62
CA LEU A 7 -28.95 33.25 -43.48
C LEU A 7 -29.18 32.13 -42.44
N LEU A 8 -28.29 31.13 -42.44
CA LEU A 8 -27.65 30.65 -41.20
C LEU A 8 -26.39 29.86 -41.54
N LEU A 9 -25.25 30.54 -41.33
CA LEU A 9 -23.91 29.98 -41.20
C LEU A 9 -23.92 29.02 -39.99
N SER A 10 -23.62 27.74 -40.19
CA SER A 10 -23.14 26.88 -39.11
C SER A 10 -21.64 26.67 -39.30
N THR A 11 -20.86 27.68 -38.94
CA THR A 11 -19.42 27.52 -38.69
C THR A 11 -19.28 26.64 -37.46
N SER A 12 -18.95 25.36 -37.67
CA SER A 12 -18.48 24.46 -36.63
C SER A 12 -17.15 25.00 -36.09
N VAL A 13 -17.23 25.81 -35.03
CA VAL A 13 -16.07 26.15 -34.20
C VAL A 13 -15.70 24.88 -33.45
N LEU A 14 -14.70 24.16 -33.96
CA LEU A 14 -13.97 23.16 -33.19
C LEU A 14 -13.24 23.91 -32.07
N PHE A 15 -13.89 24.06 -30.92
CA PHE A 15 -13.19 24.36 -29.69
C PHE A 15 -12.36 23.13 -29.33
N PHE A 16 -11.08 23.14 -29.76
CA PHE A 16 -10.03 22.44 -29.05
C PHE A 16 -9.96 23.04 -27.64
N SER A 17 -10.74 22.48 -26.72
CA SER A 17 -10.45 22.59 -25.30
C SER A 17 -9.33 21.61 -24.98
N CYS A 18 -8.11 21.92 -25.41
CA CYS A 18 -6.96 21.58 -24.59
C CYS A 18 -7.15 22.40 -23.32
N SER A 19 -7.73 21.78 -22.28
CA SER A 19 -7.35 22.23 -20.94
C SER A 19 -5.86 21.95 -20.88
N GLU A 20 -5.06 23.00 -21.08
CA GLU A 20 -3.75 23.05 -20.48
C GLU A 20 -4.02 22.92 -18.98
N ASP A 21 -4.02 21.68 -18.49
CA ASP A 21 -3.60 21.41 -17.14
C ASP A 21 -2.20 22.00 -17.11
N SER A 22 -2.10 23.25 -16.65
CA SER A 22 -0.83 23.87 -16.33
C SER A 22 -0.23 23.01 -15.23
N VAL A 23 0.51 21.97 -15.62
CA VAL A 23 1.34 21.20 -14.72
C VAL A 23 2.31 22.22 -14.17
N ASN A 24 2.05 22.67 -12.94
CA ASN A 24 2.91 23.61 -12.25
C ASN A 24 4.33 23.00 -12.30
N PRO A 25 5.32 23.65 -12.95
CA PRO A 25 6.63 23.05 -13.19
C PRO A 25 7.39 22.69 -11.90
N GLU A 26 6.93 23.16 -10.74
CA GLU A 26 7.39 22.73 -9.41
C GLU A 26 7.00 21.28 -9.03
N ASN A 27 6.12 20.66 -9.80
CA ASN A 27 5.64 19.28 -9.60
C ASN A 27 6.24 18.27 -10.58
N ILE A 28 7.15 18.67 -11.47
CA ILE A 28 7.93 17.70 -12.24
C ILE A 28 8.86 16.98 -11.25
N PRO A 29 9.09 15.66 -11.33
CA PRO A 29 10.14 15.05 -10.53
C PRO A 29 11.40 15.79 -10.92
N GLN A 30 12.00 16.52 -9.99
CA GLN A 30 13.42 16.80 -10.12
C GLN A 30 14.06 15.45 -10.43
N ASP A 31 14.99 15.39 -11.37
CA ASP A 31 15.81 14.21 -11.70
C ASP A 31 16.54 13.58 -10.47
N ASN A 32 16.28 14.10 -9.27
CA ASN A 32 16.84 13.80 -7.97
C ASN A 32 15.78 13.44 -6.91
N PHE A 33 14.62 12.85 -7.27
CA PHE A 33 13.66 12.38 -6.24
C PHE A 33 14.39 11.55 -5.18
N THR A 34 14.24 12.00 -3.94
CA THR A 34 14.83 11.42 -2.74
C THR A 34 13.69 11.33 -1.74
N TYR A 35 13.43 10.15 -1.18
CA TYR A 35 12.40 9.99 -0.16
C TYR A 35 12.64 11.03 0.95
N PRO A 36 11.62 11.80 1.38
CA PRO A 36 11.80 12.83 2.39
C PRO A 36 12.20 12.19 3.70
N PHE A 37 13.48 12.18 3.96
CA PHE A 37 14.08 11.47 5.06
C PHE A 37 14.91 12.52 5.78
N SER A 38 14.29 13.28 6.67
CA SER A 38 14.94 14.33 7.45
C SER A 38 14.71 14.14 8.95
N ILE A 39 15.54 14.81 9.77
CA ILE A 39 15.29 14.90 11.21
C ILE A 39 13.92 15.56 11.42
N ASN A 40 13.12 15.02 12.35
CA ASN A 40 11.73 15.43 12.61
C ASN A 40 10.72 15.11 11.50
N SER A 41 11.02 14.18 10.58
CA SER A 41 9.97 13.67 9.70
C SER A 41 8.91 12.90 10.48
N PHE A 42 7.65 13.22 10.23
CA PHE A 42 6.48 12.49 10.73
C PHE A 42 5.42 12.40 9.62
N TRP A 43 4.78 11.24 9.54
CA TRP A 43 3.67 11.01 8.62
C TRP A 43 2.53 10.36 9.37
N TYR A 44 1.31 10.82 9.10
CA TYR A 44 0.09 10.22 9.61
C TYR A 44 -0.76 9.74 8.46
N TYR A 45 -1.40 8.59 8.65
CA TYR A 45 -2.15 7.90 7.62
C TYR A 45 -3.53 7.51 8.15
N GLY A 46 -4.56 7.76 7.34
CA GLY A 46 -5.84 7.09 7.50
C GLY A 46 -5.85 5.82 6.67
N THR A 47 -6.36 4.72 7.23
CA THR A 47 -6.52 3.44 6.54
C THR A 47 -7.98 3.03 6.52
N LYS A 48 -8.44 2.43 5.42
CA LYS A 48 -9.76 1.82 5.30
C LYS A 48 -9.61 0.46 4.66
N ASN A 49 -10.15 -0.55 5.33
CA ASN A 49 -10.28 -1.90 4.81
C ASN A 49 -11.75 -2.15 4.54
N PHE A 50 -12.10 -2.70 3.38
CA PHE A 50 -13.49 -2.98 3.02
C PHE A 50 -13.56 -4.09 1.98
N VAL A 51 -14.70 -4.79 1.94
CA VAL A 51 -14.97 -5.79 0.91
C VAL A 51 -15.72 -5.14 -0.24
N THR A 52 -15.42 -5.59 -1.45
CA THR A 52 -16.03 -5.11 -2.69
C THR A 52 -16.34 -6.26 -3.62
N ASN A 53 -17.05 -5.94 -4.71
CA ASN A 53 -17.27 -6.85 -5.83
C ASN A 53 -17.86 -8.20 -5.36
N LEU A 54 -18.99 -8.16 -4.67
CA LEU A 54 -19.62 -9.35 -4.10
C LEU A 54 -20.20 -10.24 -5.20
N ARG A 55 -19.84 -11.53 -5.23
CA ARG A 55 -20.27 -12.47 -6.27
C ARG A 55 -20.73 -13.79 -5.64
N PRO A 56 -22.02 -14.12 -5.58
CA PRO A 56 -23.18 -13.39 -6.12
C PRO A 56 -23.68 -12.26 -5.20
N ASP A 57 -24.59 -11.42 -5.72
CA ASP A 57 -25.18 -10.27 -5.00
C ASP A 57 -25.82 -10.62 -3.65
N SER A 58 -26.25 -11.87 -3.44
CA SER A 58 -26.80 -12.34 -2.17
C SER A 58 -25.82 -12.21 -1.00
N LEU A 59 -24.51 -12.15 -1.28
CA LEU A 59 -23.48 -11.86 -0.28
C LEU A 59 -23.59 -10.47 0.34
N SER A 60 -24.33 -9.53 -0.26
CA SER A 60 -24.57 -8.19 0.33
C SER A 60 -25.26 -8.26 1.70
N SER A 61 -26.08 -9.28 1.94
CA SER A 61 -26.69 -9.54 3.25
C SER A 61 -25.69 -9.97 4.33
N VAL A 62 -24.53 -10.48 3.90
CA VAL A 62 -23.45 -10.96 4.76
C VAL A 62 -22.44 -9.84 5.06
N PHE A 63 -22.13 -9.02 4.05
CA PHE A 63 -21.03 -8.05 4.04
C PHE A 63 -21.49 -6.59 4.01
N SER A 64 -22.61 -6.27 4.66
CA SER A 64 -23.25 -4.94 4.56
C SER A 64 -22.48 -3.78 5.23
N THR A 65 -21.52 -4.06 6.12
CA THR A 65 -20.78 -3.02 6.89
C THR A 65 -19.35 -3.44 7.23
N ASP A 66 -18.62 -4.08 6.32
CA ASP A 66 -17.26 -4.59 6.63
C ASP A 66 -16.14 -3.56 6.44
N THR A 67 -16.49 -2.27 6.49
CA THR A 67 -15.47 -1.23 6.48
C THR A 67 -14.83 -1.09 7.86
N ILE A 68 -13.59 -1.56 8.00
CA ILE A 68 -12.75 -1.31 9.18
C ILE A 68 -11.88 -0.10 8.89
N SER A 69 -12.07 0.96 9.66
CA SER A 69 -11.21 2.15 9.59
C SER A 69 -10.13 2.08 10.65
N GLY A 70 -8.93 2.52 10.27
CA GLY A 70 -7.80 2.62 11.18
C GLY A 70 -6.98 3.88 10.91
N TYR A 71 -6.06 4.17 11.80
CA TYR A 71 -5.08 5.23 11.64
C TYR A 71 -3.69 4.67 11.92
N GLY A 72 -2.70 5.22 11.25
CA GLY A 72 -1.31 4.90 11.51
C GLY A 72 -0.41 6.09 11.30
N GLY A 73 0.88 5.88 11.51
CA GLY A 73 1.87 6.89 11.28
C GLY A 73 3.27 6.35 11.40
N ALA A 74 4.20 7.11 10.85
CA ALA A 74 5.63 6.84 10.88
C ALA A 74 6.32 8.07 11.49
N THR A 75 7.09 7.86 12.56
CA THR A 75 7.74 8.95 13.32
C THR A 75 9.23 8.66 13.47
N PHE A 76 10.07 9.63 13.10
CA PHE A 76 11.49 9.58 13.42
C PHE A 76 11.69 9.58 14.94
N LEU A 77 12.48 8.63 15.45
CA LEU A 77 12.80 8.57 16.89
C LEU A 77 14.20 9.13 17.18
N LYS A 78 15.21 8.58 16.52
CA LYS A 78 16.62 8.93 16.74
C LYS A 78 17.51 8.33 15.65
N ASP A 79 18.73 8.82 15.59
CA ASP A 79 19.82 8.11 14.91
C ASP A 79 20.37 7.00 15.82
N THR A 80 20.89 5.94 15.20
CA THR A 80 21.53 4.80 15.86
C THR A 80 22.67 4.27 15.00
N ILE A 81 23.52 3.42 15.57
CA ILE A 81 24.62 2.79 14.84
C ILE A 81 24.37 1.28 14.79
N ILE A 82 24.40 0.70 13.59
CA ILE A 82 24.38 -0.74 13.36
C ILE A 82 25.47 -1.08 12.37
N ASN A 83 26.34 -2.04 12.68
CA ASN A 83 27.44 -2.47 11.80
C ASN A 83 28.29 -1.31 11.24
N ASN A 84 28.62 -0.33 12.08
CA ASN A 84 29.35 0.91 11.75
C ASN A 84 28.63 1.88 10.79
N ASP A 85 27.37 1.61 10.43
CA ASP A 85 26.54 2.55 9.69
C ASP A 85 25.65 3.36 10.64
N THR A 86 25.57 4.67 10.43
CA THR A 86 24.55 5.52 11.05
C THR A 86 23.23 5.30 10.34
N LEU A 87 22.25 4.79 11.07
CA LEU A 87 20.89 4.53 10.61
C LEU A 87 19.89 5.41 11.36
N ARG A 88 18.77 5.71 10.73
CA ARG A 88 17.64 6.37 11.39
C ARG A 88 16.59 5.35 11.77
N LEU A 89 16.14 5.46 13.01
CA LEU A 89 15.10 4.63 13.58
C LEU A 89 13.75 5.32 13.43
N PHE A 90 12.81 4.66 12.75
CA PHE A 90 11.43 5.09 12.65
C PHE A 90 10.54 4.16 13.46
N ARG A 91 9.57 4.74 14.18
CA ARG A 91 8.44 4.00 14.74
C ARG A 91 7.29 4.09 13.76
N ASN A 92 6.80 2.95 13.31
CA ASN A 92 5.51 2.88 12.64
C ASN A 92 4.48 2.34 13.62
N SER A 93 3.37 3.02 13.76
CA SER A 93 2.25 2.56 14.56
C SER A 93 1.01 2.52 13.70
N HIS A 94 0.16 1.54 13.91
CA HIS A 94 -1.16 1.46 13.31
C HIS A 94 -2.15 0.91 14.33
N SER A 95 -3.34 1.48 14.33
CA SER A 95 -4.43 1.11 15.22
C SER A 95 -5.75 1.20 14.47
N ASP A 96 -6.65 0.30 14.82
CA ASP A 96 -8.07 0.39 14.51
C ASP A 96 -8.88 -0.10 15.72
N GLU A 97 -10.18 -0.32 15.52
CA GLU A 97 -11.12 -0.67 16.57
C GLU A 97 -10.81 -2.00 17.27
N VAL A 98 -10.05 -2.90 16.63
CA VAL A 98 -9.84 -4.27 17.13
C VAL A 98 -8.36 -4.63 17.32
N HIS A 99 -7.43 -3.83 16.80
CA HIS A 99 -6.01 -4.14 16.89
C HIS A 99 -5.14 -2.88 16.87
N ALA A 100 -3.99 -2.98 17.53
CA ALA A 100 -2.91 -2.01 17.38
C ALA A 100 -1.58 -2.76 17.29
N HIS A 101 -0.73 -2.33 16.37
CA HIS A 101 0.62 -2.85 16.23
C HIS A 101 1.61 -1.70 16.12
N THR A 102 2.86 -1.98 16.51
CA THR A 102 3.95 -1.04 16.35
C THR A 102 5.18 -1.77 15.84
N SER A 103 5.79 -1.22 14.80
CA SER A 103 7.10 -1.64 14.32
C SER A 103 8.13 -0.54 14.51
N LEU A 104 9.38 -0.95 14.57
CA LEU A 104 10.55 -0.10 14.52
C LEU A 104 11.36 -0.51 13.30
N GLU A 105 11.68 0.43 12.43
CA GLU A 105 12.42 0.16 11.21
C GLU A 105 13.66 1.05 11.11
N PHE A 106 14.75 0.45 10.64
CA PHE A 106 16.08 1.04 10.65
C PHE A 106 16.52 1.29 9.21
N TYR A 107 16.59 2.57 8.85
CA TYR A 107 16.80 3.00 7.48
C TYR A 107 18.10 3.78 7.29
N LYS A 108 18.71 3.64 6.13
CA LYS A 108 19.78 4.48 5.61
C LYS A 108 19.37 5.06 4.27
N GLN A 109 19.56 6.36 4.12
CA GLN A 109 19.46 7.01 2.82
C GLN A 109 20.83 6.95 2.15
N THR A 110 20.90 6.41 0.93
CA THR A 110 22.11 6.35 0.11
C THR A 110 21.85 6.97 -1.26
N ASP A 111 22.91 7.12 -2.06
CA ASP A 111 22.80 7.56 -3.46
C ASP A 111 21.99 6.58 -4.34
N SER A 112 21.87 5.32 -3.90
CA SER A 112 21.17 4.26 -4.63
C SER A 112 19.76 3.96 -4.14
N GLY A 113 19.36 4.44 -2.96
CA GLY A 113 18.03 4.14 -2.43
C GLY A 113 17.81 4.53 -0.97
N LEU A 114 16.56 4.35 -0.54
CA LEU A 114 16.21 4.20 0.86
C LEU A 114 16.36 2.72 1.22
N ILE A 115 17.35 2.40 2.05
CA ILE A 115 17.75 1.05 2.38
C ILE A 115 17.33 0.73 3.81
N ARG A 116 16.62 -0.40 4.02
CA ARG A 116 16.34 -0.93 5.35
C ARG A 116 17.38 -1.97 5.73
N HIS A 117 17.92 -1.84 6.93
CA HIS A 117 18.93 -2.76 7.45
C HIS A 117 18.36 -3.72 8.50
N ALA A 118 17.34 -3.28 9.22
CA ALA A 118 16.72 -4.06 10.25
C ALA A 118 15.29 -3.58 10.49
N PHE A 119 14.51 -4.46 11.08
CA PHE A 119 13.21 -4.12 11.62
C PHE A 119 12.95 -4.90 12.89
N TYR A 120 12.04 -4.36 13.68
CA TYR A 120 11.50 -4.96 14.87
C TYR A 120 9.99 -4.79 14.80
N SER A 121 9.24 -5.86 15.04
CA SER A 121 7.79 -5.79 15.10
C SER A 121 7.35 -6.22 16.49
N ASN A 122 6.74 -5.31 17.24
CA ASN A 122 6.01 -5.64 18.44
C ASN A 122 4.53 -5.67 18.09
N GLY A 123 4.08 -6.83 17.61
CA GLY A 123 2.67 -7.14 17.56
C GLY A 123 2.25 -7.66 18.92
N THR A 124 1.83 -6.79 19.85
CA THR A 124 0.97 -7.26 20.93
C THR A 124 -0.35 -7.67 20.30
N ASN A 125 -0.54 -8.98 20.13
CA ASN A 125 -1.88 -9.55 20.10
C ASN A 125 -2.51 -9.22 21.45
N PHE A 126 -3.38 -8.21 21.51
CA PHE A 126 -4.27 -8.06 22.66
C PHE A 126 -5.23 -9.24 22.69
N GLY A 127 -4.79 -10.40 23.19
CA GLY A 127 -5.64 -11.54 23.50
C GLY A 127 -6.45 -12.11 22.31
N PRO A 128 -7.29 -13.12 22.56
CA PRO A 128 -7.95 -13.85 21.50
C PRO A 128 -9.16 -13.07 20.97
N PHE A 129 -8.95 -12.18 20.01
CA PHE A 129 -10.04 -11.71 19.15
C PHE A 129 -10.41 -12.83 18.17
N ARG A 130 -11.11 -13.85 18.68
CA ARG A 130 -11.80 -14.80 17.81
C ARG A 130 -13.07 -14.13 17.34
N HIS A 131 -13.05 -13.56 16.13
CA HIS A 131 -14.31 -13.40 15.41
C HIS A 131 -15.00 -14.77 15.39
N GLU A 132 -16.30 -14.81 15.71
CA GLU A 132 -17.09 -16.02 15.52
C GLU A 132 -16.84 -16.53 14.10
N LYS A 133 -16.48 -17.82 13.97
CA LYS A 133 -16.18 -18.48 12.69
C LYS A 133 -17.44 -18.62 11.84
N LYS A 134 -18.01 -17.50 11.38
CA LYS A 134 -19.18 -17.49 10.50
C LYS A 134 -18.76 -17.81 9.06
N TYR A 135 -17.58 -17.34 8.67
CA TYR A 135 -17.05 -17.50 7.33
C TYR A 135 -15.55 -17.83 7.33
N THR A 136 -15.11 -18.53 6.30
CA THR A 136 -13.71 -18.71 5.96
C THR A 136 -13.42 -18.07 4.61
N PHE A 137 -12.22 -17.52 4.47
CA PHE A 137 -11.75 -16.84 3.28
C PHE A 137 -10.60 -17.67 2.71
N SER A 138 -10.63 -18.01 1.42
CA SER A 138 -9.56 -18.81 0.81
C SER A 138 -9.08 -18.25 -0.51
N ILE A 139 -7.77 -18.32 -0.70
CA ILE A 139 -7.08 -17.90 -1.92
C ILE A 139 -5.76 -18.65 -2.05
N ASN A 140 -5.37 -19.04 -3.27
CA ASN A 140 -4.12 -19.77 -3.56
C ASN A 140 -3.90 -21.00 -2.65
N GLY A 141 -4.96 -21.72 -2.30
CA GLY A 141 -4.90 -22.90 -1.44
C GLY A 141 -4.62 -22.61 0.05
N LYS A 142 -4.66 -21.34 0.47
CA LYS A 142 -4.57 -20.93 1.88
C LYS A 142 -5.94 -20.53 2.40
N GLU A 143 -6.17 -20.77 3.68
CA GLU A 143 -7.41 -20.41 4.37
C GLU A 143 -7.14 -19.39 5.48
N PHE A 144 -8.05 -18.44 5.62
CA PHE A 144 -8.02 -17.33 6.56
C PHE A 144 -9.37 -17.21 7.27
N HIS A 145 -9.38 -16.63 8.46
CA HIS A 145 -10.59 -16.52 9.29
C HIS A 145 -11.18 -15.12 9.31
N SER A 146 -10.51 -14.16 8.68
CA SER A 146 -11.00 -12.80 8.47
C SER A 146 -10.35 -12.17 7.23
N ALA A 147 -11.01 -11.17 6.65
CA ALA A 147 -10.39 -10.30 5.63
C ALA A 147 -9.11 -9.64 6.15
N ARG A 148 -9.04 -9.37 7.46
CA ARG A 148 -7.84 -8.85 8.12
C ARG A 148 -6.68 -9.84 8.12
N ASP A 149 -6.91 -11.10 8.46
CA ASP A 149 -5.86 -12.13 8.46
C ASP A 149 -5.25 -12.27 7.06
N LEU A 150 -6.11 -12.20 6.05
CA LEU A 150 -5.74 -12.21 4.64
C LEU A 150 -4.88 -10.98 4.28
N ILE A 151 -5.33 -9.76 4.62
CA ILE A 151 -4.55 -8.53 4.39
C ILE A 151 -3.22 -8.59 5.12
N ASN A 152 -3.23 -8.97 6.40
CA ASN A 152 -2.04 -9.12 7.22
C ASN A 152 -1.06 -10.14 6.64
N PHE A 153 -1.52 -11.24 6.05
CA PHE A 153 -0.65 -12.23 5.43
C PHE A 153 0.15 -11.64 4.24
N TYR A 154 -0.50 -10.81 3.42
CA TYR A 154 0.13 -10.17 2.27
C TYR A 154 0.80 -8.82 2.59
N ASN A 155 0.43 -8.15 3.68
CA ASN A 155 1.06 -6.90 4.14
C ASN A 155 2.24 -7.16 5.10
N ASN A 156 2.19 -8.20 5.94
CA ASN A 156 3.30 -8.59 6.81
C ASN A 156 4.34 -9.39 6.02
N ASP A 157 5.00 -8.69 5.09
CA ASP A 157 6.21 -9.06 4.35
C ASP A 157 7.37 -9.59 5.24
N PHE A 158 7.19 -9.72 6.57
CA PHE A 158 8.25 -9.84 7.56
C PHE A 158 8.08 -10.94 8.62
N ASN A 159 6.97 -11.68 8.61
CA ASN A 159 6.69 -12.74 9.60
C ASN A 159 6.53 -14.13 8.97
N ILE A 160 7.32 -14.44 7.94
CA ILE A 160 7.31 -15.78 7.31
C ILE A 160 8.05 -16.83 8.17
N ASN A 161 8.49 -16.49 9.38
CA ASN A 161 8.80 -17.48 10.42
C ASN A 161 7.59 -17.62 11.37
N TYR A 162 6.56 -18.33 10.90
CA TYR A 162 5.42 -18.75 11.73
C TYR A 162 5.78 -19.79 12.80
N ASP A 163 7.04 -20.24 12.87
CA ASP A 163 7.48 -21.33 13.74
C ASP A 163 7.89 -20.91 15.16
N ASN A 164 7.85 -19.62 15.53
CA ASN A 164 8.16 -19.24 16.93
C ASN A 164 7.26 -18.13 17.49
N PRO A 165 6.02 -18.46 17.93
CA PRO A 165 5.05 -17.49 18.45
C PRO A 165 5.32 -17.05 19.91
N ALA A 166 6.52 -17.24 20.48
CA ALA A 166 6.72 -17.09 21.92
C ALA A 166 8.05 -16.47 22.40
N GLU A 167 8.93 -15.96 21.54
CA GLU A 167 10.18 -15.35 22.01
C GLU A 167 10.14 -13.82 21.97
N ASP A 168 10.48 -13.22 23.12
CA ASP A 168 10.61 -11.79 23.33
C ASP A 168 11.36 -11.09 22.19
N SER A 169 10.70 -10.09 21.60
CA SER A 169 11.34 -8.88 21.05
C SER A 169 12.66 -9.08 20.27
N VAL A 170 12.68 -9.91 19.24
CA VAL A 170 13.87 -10.10 18.39
C VAL A 170 13.97 -8.98 17.34
N LEU A 171 15.12 -8.29 17.30
CA LEU A 171 15.48 -7.43 16.19
C LEU A 171 15.89 -8.30 15.00
N PHE A 172 15.22 -8.14 13.86
CA PHE A 172 15.52 -8.87 12.64
C PHE A 172 16.41 -8.03 11.73
N PHE A 173 17.55 -8.59 11.32
CA PHE A 173 18.44 -7.96 10.36
C PHE A 173 18.07 -8.40 8.94
N ASP A 174 17.84 -7.44 8.06
CA ASP A 174 17.72 -7.70 6.64
C ASP A 174 19.12 -8.07 6.13
N ASN A 175 19.29 -9.31 5.66
CA ASN A 175 20.55 -9.80 5.12
C ASN A 175 20.34 -10.46 3.73
N PRO A 176 20.69 -9.77 2.63
CA PRO A 176 21.24 -8.41 2.57
C PRO A 176 20.20 -7.33 2.94
N PRO A 177 20.63 -6.08 3.25
CA PRO A 177 19.73 -4.94 3.43
C PRO A 177 18.75 -4.77 2.26
N VAL A 178 17.51 -4.40 2.56
CA VAL A 178 16.42 -4.31 1.59
C VAL A 178 16.31 -2.91 0.99
N THR A 179 16.20 -2.82 -0.33
CA THR A 179 15.95 -1.54 -1.01
C THR A 179 14.45 -1.23 -1.01
N MET A 180 14.01 -0.33 -0.14
CA MET A 180 12.60 0.06 -0.03
C MET A 180 12.15 0.92 -1.21
N VAL A 181 13.01 1.87 -1.60
CA VAL A 181 12.83 2.83 -2.70
C VAL A 181 14.18 2.93 -3.42
N LYS A 182 14.20 2.82 -4.74
CA LYS A 182 15.44 2.79 -5.54
C LYS A 182 15.69 4.13 -6.23
N TYR A 183 16.93 4.59 -6.22
CA TYR A 183 17.35 5.80 -6.93
C TYR A 183 18.38 5.49 -8.02
N PRO A 184 18.46 6.33 -9.07
CA PRO A 184 17.45 7.34 -9.42
C PRO A 184 16.11 6.70 -9.81
N VAL A 185 15.02 7.45 -9.73
CA VAL A 185 13.70 6.96 -10.16
C VAL A 185 13.67 6.92 -11.68
N VAL A 186 13.77 5.73 -12.25
CA VAL A 186 13.69 5.50 -13.69
C VAL A 186 12.48 4.61 -13.98
N ILE A 187 11.50 5.13 -14.71
CA ILE A 187 10.26 4.42 -15.04
C ILE A 187 10.58 3.10 -15.75
N GLY A 188 9.86 2.04 -15.39
CA GLY A 188 10.10 0.68 -15.86
C GLY A 188 11.16 -0.08 -15.06
N THR A 189 11.97 0.59 -14.23
CA THR A 189 12.93 -0.08 -13.35
C THR A 189 12.21 -0.98 -12.37
N GLU A 190 12.67 -2.22 -12.32
CA GLU A 190 12.23 -3.25 -11.39
C GLU A 190 13.38 -3.65 -10.47
N TRP A 191 13.08 -3.97 -9.22
CA TRP A 191 14.07 -4.48 -8.27
C TRP A 191 13.46 -5.48 -7.30
N ASN A 192 14.29 -6.42 -6.85
CA ASN A 192 13.93 -7.34 -5.79
C ASN A 192 13.83 -6.57 -4.47
N PHE A 193 12.66 -6.64 -3.87
CA PHE A 193 12.39 -6.08 -2.56
C PHE A 193 12.63 -7.14 -1.48
N TYR A 194 12.24 -8.39 -1.73
CA TYR A 194 12.40 -9.49 -0.80
C TYR A 194 12.41 -10.82 -1.56
N SER A 195 13.15 -11.80 -1.07
CA SER A 195 13.20 -13.14 -1.67
C SER A 195 13.52 -14.17 -0.60
N VAL A 196 12.56 -15.02 -0.24
CA VAL A 196 12.74 -16.12 0.71
C VAL A 196 12.00 -17.35 0.22
N LEU A 197 12.71 -18.49 0.24
CA LEU A 197 12.19 -19.79 -0.21
C LEU A 197 11.58 -19.69 -1.61
N SER A 198 10.26 -19.85 -1.70
CA SER A 198 9.49 -19.85 -2.95
C SER A 198 8.72 -18.55 -3.21
N ILE A 199 8.95 -17.52 -2.38
CA ILE A 199 8.31 -16.21 -2.47
C ILE A 199 9.34 -15.19 -2.92
N ILE A 200 9.04 -14.52 -4.04
CA ILE A 200 9.81 -13.38 -4.55
C ILE A 200 8.88 -12.17 -4.59
N LEU A 201 9.31 -11.07 -3.98
CA LEU A 201 8.62 -9.79 -4.01
C LEU A 201 9.45 -8.79 -4.80
N THR A 202 8.88 -8.23 -5.85
CA THR A 202 9.54 -7.16 -6.62
C THR A 202 8.74 -5.86 -6.54
N LYS A 203 9.43 -4.76 -6.81
CA LYS A 203 8.83 -3.44 -6.98
C LYS A 203 9.18 -2.90 -8.34
N LYS A 204 8.25 -2.18 -8.96
CA LYS A 204 8.42 -1.58 -10.28
C LYS A 204 7.88 -0.16 -10.35
N TYR A 205 8.67 0.76 -10.92
CA TYR A 205 8.18 2.10 -11.24
C TYR A 205 7.28 2.06 -12.47
N LEU A 206 6.04 2.51 -12.35
CA LEU A 206 5.07 2.51 -13.46
C LEU A 206 4.97 3.86 -14.17
N GLY A 207 5.14 4.95 -13.43
CA GLY A 207 4.95 6.30 -13.96
C GLY A 207 4.76 7.30 -12.84
N TYR A 208 4.31 8.50 -13.20
CA TYR A 208 3.94 9.54 -12.26
C TYR A 208 2.44 9.84 -12.39
N GLU A 209 1.79 10.10 -11.27
CA GLU A 209 0.36 10.42 -11.19
C GLU A 209 0.14 11.51 -10.14
N THR A 210 -0.78 12.45 -10.42
CA THR A 210 -1.23 13.43 -9.44
C THR A 210 -2.28 12.79 -8.53
N ILE A 211 -2.00 12.75 -7.23
CA ILE A 211 -2.93 12.28 -6.21
C ILE A 211 -3.43 13.48 -5.41
N VAL A 212 -4.74 13.60 -5.26
CA VAL A 212 -5.36 14.60 -4.39
C VAL A 212 -5.72 13.95 -3.05
N SER A 213 -5.21 14.51 -1.95
CA SER A 213 -5.54 14.11 -0.58
C SER A 213 -5.71 15.35 0.30
N ASN A 214 -6.80 15.42 1.07
CA ASN A 214 -7.14 16.57 1.94
C ASN A 214 -7.01 17.92 1.20
N ASP A 215 -7.62 18.04 0.01
CA ASP A 215 -7.60 19.22 -0.86
C ASP A 215 -6.21 19.69 -1.33
N LYS A 216 -5.15 18.93 -1.04
CA LYS A 216 -3.79 19.15 -1.55
C LYS A 216 -3.49 18.17 -2.68
N SER A 217 -2.89 18.69 -3.75
CA SER A 217 -2.38 17.88 -4.87
C SER A 217 -0.93 17.49 -4.63
N TYR A 218 -0.63 16.21 -4.86
CA TYR A 218 0.71 15.65 -4.75
C TYR A 218 1.07 15.00 -6.07
N TYR A 219 2.22 15.37 -6.63
CA TYR A 219 2.76 14.65 -7.77
C TYR A 219 3.59 13.47 -7.28
N CYS A 220 3.11 12.27 -7.57
CA CYS A 220 3.62 11.03 -6.98
C CYS A 220 4.24 10.15 -8.04
N VAL A 221 5.35 9.49 -7.72
CA VAL A 221 5.76 8.28 -8.43
C VAL A 221 4.87 7.11 -8.00
N LYS A 222 4.36 6.36 -8.96
CA LYS A 222 3.59 5.13 -8.75
C LYS A 222 4.51 3.91 -8.78
N ILE A 223 4.49 3.16 -7.69
CA ILE A 223 5.26 1.92 -7.53
C ILE A 223 4.27 0.77 -7.44
N GLN A 224 4.43 -0.23 -8.30
CA GLN A 224 3.73 -1.50 -8.17
C GLN A 224 4.56 -2.46 -7.32
N LYS A 225 3.95 -3.12 -6.33
CA LYS A 225 4.53 -4.33 -5.72
C LYS A 225 3.97 -5.56 -6.42
N GLN A 226 4.84 -6.52 -6.70
CA GLN A 226 4.50 -7.76 -7.39
C GLN A 226 4.91 -8.95 -6.53
N TRP A 227 4.01 -9.91 -6.40
CA TRP A 227 4.20 -11.09 -5.58
C TRP A 227 4.33 -12.31 -6.49
N TYR A 228 5.41 -13.06 -6.38
CA TYR A 228 5.61 -14.31 -7.11
C TYR A 228 5.64 -15.46 -6.11
N ASN A 229 4.71 -16.40 -6.25
CA ASN A 229 4.60 -17.58 -5.40
C ASN A 229 5.12 -18.82 -6.13
N ASN A 230 5.67 -19.77 -5.38
CA ASN A 230 6.06 -21.10 -5.87
C ASN A 230 7.02 -21.05 -7.07
N ASN A 231 7.97 -20.11 -7.06
CA ASN A 231 8.91 -19.88 -8.17
C ASN A 231 8.21 -19.59 -9.52
N SER A 232 6.97 -19.08 -9.49
CA SER A 232 6.28 -18.63 -10.70
C SER A 232 7.07 -17.50 -11.38
N LEU A 233 7.06 -17.49 -12.72
CA LEU A 233 7.56 -16.38 -13.54
C LEU A 233 6.51 -15.28 -13.76
N VAL A 234 5.29 -15.50 -13.27
CA VAL A 234 4.16 -14.57 -13.40
C VAL A 234 3.74 -14.11 -12.02
N PRO A 235 3.56 -12.79 -11.79
CA PRO A 235 3.01 -12.27 -10.55
C PRO A 235 1.64 -12.87 -10.24
N ASP A 236 1.31 -12.97 -8.97
CA ASP A 236 -0.01 -13.38 -8.50
C ASP A 236 -1.08 -12.45 -9.10
N PRO A 237 -1.95 -12.97 -9.99
CA PRO A 237 -2.93 -12.15 -10.70
C PRO A 237 -4.04 -11.64 -9.78
N HIS A 238 -4.17 -12.22 -8.58
CA HIS A 238 -5.17 -11.80 -7.62
C HIS A 238 -4.72 -10.58 -6.80
N LEU A 239 -3.45 -10.22 -6.85
CA LEU A 239 -2.90 -9.14 -6.03
C LEU A 239 -2.65 -7.89 -6.87
N ILE A 240 -3.24 -6.78 -6.43
CA ILE A 240 -2.98 -5.45 -6.97
C ILE A 240 -2.48 -4.59 -5.84
N PHE A 241 -1.23 -4.16 -5.91
CA PHE A 241 -0.61 -3.35 -4.86
C PHE A 241 0.12 -2.17 -5.50
N TYR A 242 -0.33 -0.96 -5.20
CA TYR A 242 0.34 0.29 -5.55
C TYR A 242 0.65 1.15 -4.33
N ASP A 243 1.87 1.66 -4.28
CA ASP A 243 2.26 2.77 -3.41
C ASP A 243 2.51 4.01 -4.26
N TYR A 244 2.09 5.18 -3.78
CA TYR A 244 2.29 6.47 -4.44
C TYR A 244 3.15 7.36 -3.55
N PHE A 245 4.35 7.69 -4.00
CA PHE A 245 5.33 8.46 -3.21
C PHE A 245 5.57 9.84 -3.81
N SER A 246 5.54 10.87 -2.97
CA SER A 246 5.93 12.23 -3.31
C SER A 246 7.09 12.69 -2.44
N LYS A 247 7.55 13.94 -2.65
CA LYS A 247 8.50 14.61 -1.76
C LYS A 247 7.98 14.79 -0.32
N ASP A 248 6.71 14.50 -0.06
CA ASP A 248 6.10 14.56 1.27
C ASP A 248 5.90 13.15 1.87
N GLY A 249 6.36 12.09 1.21
CA GLY A 249 6.30 10.71 1.69
C GLY A 249 5.33 9.85 0.88
N MET A 250 4.88 8.72 1.44
CA MET A 250 3.80 7.94 0.83
C MET A 250 2.51 8.77 0.90
N VAL A 251 1.90 9.10 -0.22
CA VAL A 251 0.65 9.87 -0.26
C VAL A 251 -0.56 8.95 -0.24
N LYS A 252 -0.43 7.80 -0.91
CA LYS A 252 -1.49 6.82 -1.04
C LYS A 252 -0.92 5.41 -1.12
N ARG A 253 -1.68 4.43 -0.62
CA ARG A 253 -1.55 3.01 -0.92
C ARG A 253 -2.90 2.48 -1.38
N ASP A 254 -2.88 1.70 -2.46
CA ASP A 254 -4.00 0.88 -2.91
C ASP A 254 -3.57 -0.57 -2.88
N PHE A 255 -4.23 -1.40 -2.07
CA PHE A 255 -4.01 -2.84 -2.05
C PHE A 255 -5.34 -3.57 -2.23
N THR A 256 -5.40 -4.50 -3.16
CA THR A 256 -6.60 -5.30 -3.45
C THR A 256 -6.22 -6.76 -3.68
N ILE A 257 -6.98 -7.64 -3.04
CA ILE A 257 -6.92 -9.08 -3.18
C ILE A 257 -8.23 -9.51 -3.86
N LYS A 258 -8.13 -9.98 -5.09
CA LYS A 258 -9.26 -10.37 -5.93
C LYS A 258 -9.63 -11.83 -5.74
N ASP A 259 -10.88 -12.14 -6.04
CA ASP A 259 -11.38 -13.51 -6.15
C ASP A 259 -11.16 -14.36 -4.89
N VAL A 260 -11.29 -13.73 -3.72
CA VAL A 260 -11.24 -14.42 -2.43
C VAL A 260 -12.50 -15.26 -2.31
N ALA A 261 -12.34 -16.58 -2.25
CA ALA A 261 -13.46 -17.49 -2.04
C ALA A 261 -13.95 -17.38 -0.59
N VAL A 262 -15.27 -17.33 -0.42
CA VAL A 262 -15.92 -17.26 0.90
C VAL A 262 -16.74 -18.51 1.10
N SER A 263 -16.48 -19.22 2.19
CA SER A 263 -17.27 -20.38 2.63
C SER A 263 -17.94 -20.10 3.96
N ASN A 264 -19.12 -20.70 4.18
CA ASN A 264 -19.82 -20.61 5.47
C ASN A 264 -19.22 -21.58 6.52
N SER A 265 -19.81 -21.62 7.71
CA SER A 265 -19.37 -22.48 8.81
C SER A 265 -19.44 -23.99 8.55
N SER A 266 -20.20 -24.45 7.54
CA SER A 266 -20.22 -25.86 7.12
C SER A 266 -19.18 -26.17 6.04
N GLY A 267 -18.35 -25.19 5.63
CA GLY A 267 -17.36 -25.33 4.57
C GLY A 267 -17.94 -25.23 3.15
N GLN A 268 -19.23 -24.92 3.01
CA GLN A 268 -19.85 -24.71 1.70
C GLN A 268 -19.41 -23.36 1.13
N LEU A 269 -18.86 -23.37 -0.09
CA LEU A 269 -18.59 -22.16 -0.86
C LEU A 269 -19.89 -21.38 -1.11
N ILE A 270 -19.94 -20.13 -0.67
CA ILE A 270 -21.10 -19.24 -0.83
C ILE A 270 -20.84 -18.10 -1.84
N GLY A 271 -19.58 -17.90 -2.25
CA GLY A 271 -19.25 -17.01 -3.35
C GLY A 271 -17.81 -16.49 -3.29
N TYR A 272 -17.58 -15.37 -3.96
CA TYR A 272 -16.29 -14.70 -4.09
C TYR A 272 -16.44 -13.21 -3.80
N ILE A 273 -15.38 -12.63 -3.26
CA ILE A 273 -15.30 -11.20 -2.95
C ILE A 273 -13.92 -10.65 -3.33
N ASP A 274 -13.80 -9.34 -3.40
CA ASP A 274 -12.50 -8.68 -3.43
C ASP A 274 -12.29 -7.95 -2.09
N VAL A 275 -11.13 -8.12 -1.47
CA VAL A 275 -10.76 -7.45 -0.21
C VAL A 275 -9.81 -6.30 -0.53
N LYS A 276 -10.11 -5.10 -0.04
CA LYS A 276 -9.35 -3.90 -0.36
C LYS A 276 -8.89 -3.16 0.89
N GLU A 277 -7.64 -2.70 0.87
CA GLU A 277 -7.06 -1.73 1.80
C GLU A 277 -6.70 -0.46 1.01
N GLU A 278 -7.09 0.69 1.53
CA GLU A 278 -6.59 1.98 1.09
C GLU A 278 -5.94 2.70 2.27
N ALA A 279 -4.77 3.30 2.03
CA ALA A 279 -4.15 4.22 2.97
C ALA A 279 -3.93 5.57 2.30
N PHE A 280 -4.19 6.65 3.02
CA PHE A 280 -3.96 8.01 2.54
C PHE A 280 -3.18 8.80 3.58
N LEU A 281 -2.22 9.60 3.11
CA LEU A 281 -1.55 10.60 3.92
C LEU A 281 -2.59 11.56 4.44
N ASN A 282 -2.74 11.56 5.76
CA ASN A 282 -3.67 12.39 6.47
C ASN A 282 -2.89 13.51 7.15
N ILE A 283 -2.91 14.70 6.55
CA ILE A 283 -2.51 15.91 7.25
C ILE A 283 -3.69 16.30 8.13
N PHE A 284 -3.98 15.53 9.18
CA PHE A 284 -4.73 16.14 10.27
C PHE A 284 -3.82 17.21 10.86
N SER A 285 -4.28 18.45 10.89
CA SER A 285 -3.80 19.40 11.90
C SER A 285 -3.91 18.68 13.24
N GLN A 286 -2.80 18.57 13.97
CA GLN A 286 -2.85 18.04 15.33
C GLN A 286 -4.00 18.72 16.09
N PRO A 287 -4.76 17.98 16.92
CA PRO A 287 -5.67 18.63 17.86
C PRO A 287 -4.93 19.65 18.73
#